data_AF-K7P3V4-F1
#
_entry.id   AF-K7P3V4-F1
#
_cell.length_a   1.000
_cell.length_b   1.000
_cell.length_c   1.000
_cell.angle_alpha   90.00
_cell.angle_beta   90.00
_cell.angle_gamma   90.00
#
_symmetry.space_group_name_H-M   'P 1'
#
loop_
_entity.id
_entity.type
_entity.pdbx_description
1 polymer ?
#
loop_
_entity_poly.entity_id
_entity_poly.type
_entity_poly.pdbx_seq_one_letter_code
_entity_poly.pdbx_strand_id
1 'polypeptide(L)'
;GENVGEICWKALKGGGGFILCCWLFYVSFLVLSTHPCWQSSDCLAVLVSGDNVLRKLHSVETSETSLEHIVFGIAASAQKWKQRKPYIDLWWQPGWTRGFVWLDRPVNETGFPGPPIRISENTSHFNYTHP
;
A
#
# COMPACT_ATOMS: atom_id res chain seq x y z
N GLY A 1 62.33 -8.82 -5.63
CA GLY A 1 61.36 -7.73 -5.45
C GLY A 1 60.10 -8.15 -6.14
N GLU A 2 59.16 -8.69 -5.37
CA GLU A 2 57.88 -9.16 -5.91
C GLU A 2 56.99 -7.95 -6.22
N ASN A 3 56.48 -7.91 -7.44
CA ASN A 3 55.74 -6.77 -7.97
C ASN A 3 54.39 -6.62 -7.25
N VAL A 4 54.20 -5.48 -6.57
CA VAL A 4 52.98 -5.08 -5.84
C VAL A 4 51.72 -5.18 -6.72
N GLY A 5 51.85 -5.08 -8.04
CA GLY A 5 50.74 -5.24 -8.99
C GLY A 5 50.16 -6.66 -9.09
N GLU A 6 50.97 -7.70 -8.92
CA GLU A 6 50.52 -9.11 -8.99
C GLU A 6 49.71 -9.52 -7.76
N ILE A 7 50.00 -8.91 -6.60
CA ILE A 7 49.23 -9.11 -5.36
C ILE A 7 47.84 -8.47 -5.50
N CYS A 8 47.75 -7.31 -6.15
CA CYS A 8 46.50 -6.58 -6.36
C CYS A 8 45.55 -7.31 -7.32
N TRP A 9 46.08 -7.97 -8.36
CA TRP A 9 45.28 -8.79 -9.27
C TRP A 9 44.75 -10.09 -8.62
N LYS A 10 45.53 -10.71 -7.73
CA LYS A 10 45.09 -11.92 -7.01
C LYS A 10 44.05 -11.64 -5.92
N ALA A 11 44.09 -10.46 -5.30
CA ALA A 11 43.08 -10.05 -4.32
C ALA A 11 41.69 -9.80 -4.97
N LEU A 12 41.65 -9.43 -6.26
CA LEU A 12 40.40 -9.15 -6.98
C LEU A 12 39.66 -10.38 -7.52
N LYS A 13 40.24 -11.59 -7.44
CA LYS A 13 39.63 -12.85 -7.94
C LYS A 13 39.05 -13.74 -6.84
N GLY A 14 38.95 -13.26 -5.60
CA GLY A 14 38.29 -13.99 -4.54
C GLY A 14 36.77 -13.81 -4.62
N GLY A 15 36.05 -14.78 -5.18
CA GLY A 15 34.58 -14.81 -5.17
C GLY A 15 33.94 -14.66 -3.77
N GLY A 16 34.73 -14.83 -2.70
CA GLY A 16 34.32 -14.54 -1.32
C GLY A 16 34.06 -13.05 -1.03
N GLY A 17 34.73 -12.12 -1.72
CA GLY A 17 34.53 -10.68 -1.51
C GLY A 17 33.16 -10.20 -2.00
N PHE A 18 32.71 -10.72 -3.15
CA PHE A 18 31.39 -10.43 -3.69
C PHE A 18 30.28 -10.99 -2.79
N ILE A 19 30.46 -12.20 -2.28
CA ILE A 19 29.52 -12.83 -1.35
C ILE A 19 29.45 -12.04 -0.03
N LEU A 20 30.58 -11.57 0.51
CA LEU A 20 30.61 -10.75 1.72
C LEU A 20 29.89 -9.42 1.51
N CYS A 21 30.14 -8.73 0.39
CA CYS A 21 29.44 -7.48 0.06
C CYS A 21 27.94 -7.71 -0.12
N CYS A 22 27.52 -8.76 -0.85
CA CYS A 22 26.11 -9.11 -0.97
C CYS A 22 25.48 -9.47 0.37
N TRP A 23 26.20 -10.17 1.25
CA TRP A 23 25.72 -10.50 2.60
C TRP A 23 25.60 -9.25 3.48
N LEU A 24 26.56 -8.32 3.42
CA LEU A 24 26.50 -7.04 4.14
C LEU A 24 25.37 -6.14 3.62
N PHE A 25 25.16 -6.08 2.31
CA PHE A 25 24.02 -5.39 1.71
C PHE A 25 22.70 -6.04 2.10
N TYR A 26 22.63 -7.37 2.11
CA TYR A 26 21.44 -8.14 2.52
C TYR A 26 21.12 -7.94 4.00
N VAL A 27 22.11 -8.00 4.89
CA VAL A 27 21.92 -7.70 6.32
C VAL A 27 21.52 -6.24 6.51
N SER A 28 22.13 -5.30 5.77
CA SER A 28 21.72 -3.90 5.81
C SER A 28 20.28 -3.72 5.35
N PHE A 29 19.83 -4.38 4.28
CA PHE A 29 18.45 -4.39 3.79
C PHE A 29 17.48 -5.07 4.77
N LEU A 30 17.91 -6.14 5.45
CA LEU A 30 17.11 -6.77 6.50
C LEU A 30 16.98 -5.82 7.69
N VAL A 31 18.04 -5.14 8.11
CA VAL A 31 17.97 -4.14 9.17
C VAL A 31 17.10 -2.96 8.70
N LEU A 32 17.42 -2.30 7.58
CA LEU A 32 16.51 -1.75 6.53
C LEU A 32 15.00 -1.93 6.76
N SER A 33 14.57 -3.16 6.54
CA SER A 33 13.16 -3.53 6.45
C SER A 33 12.56 -3.93 7.80
N THR A 34 13.40 -4.34 8.76
CA THR A 34 12.99 -4.75 10.11
C THR A 34 13.12 -3.63 11.13
N HIS A 35 13.56 -2.43 10.74
CA HIS A 35 13.58 -1.30 11.63
C HIS A 35 12.18 -1.03 12.19
N PRO A 36 12.03 -0.87 13.52
CA PRO A 36 10.75 -0.58 14.15
C PRO A 36 10.14 0.75 13.69
N CYS A 37 10.91 1.63 13.03
CA CYS A 37 10.37 2.85 12.43
C CYS A 37 9.46 2.62 11.22
N TRP A 38 9.38 1.38 10.69
CA TRP A 38 8.39 1.00 9.67
C TRP A 38 7.12 0.36 10.25
N GLN A 39 7.10 0.06 11.56
CA GLN A 39 5.86 -0.16 12.34
C GLN A 39 5.26 1.18 12.81
N SER A 40 5.31 2.20 11.95
CA SER A 40 4.92 3.60 12.21
C SER A 40 3.39 3.82 12.32
N SER A 41 2.61 2.77 12.52
CA SER A 41 1.16 2.89 12.69
C SER A 41 0.82 3.55 14.02
N ASP A 42 1.56 3.21 15.08
CA ASP A 42 1.22 3.60 16.45
C ASP A 42 1.58 5.05 16.78
N CYS A 43 2.71 5.54 16.27
CA CYS A 43 3.16 6.92 16.51
C CYS A 43 2.40 7.96 15.66
N LEU A 44 1.97 7.60 14.44
CA LEU A 44 1.11 8.45 13.62
C LEU A 44 -0.29 8.57 14.22
N ALA A 45 -0.83 7.48 14.78
CA ALA A 45 -2.11 7.50 15.48
C ALA A 45 -2.10 8.47 16.67
N VAL A 46 -1.00 8.53 17.43
CA VAL A 46 -0.80 9.48 18.54
C VAL A 46 -0.73 10.93 18.04
N LEU A 47 0.02 11.20 16.98
CA LEU A 47 0.16 12.55 16.42
C LEU A 47 -1.14 13.08 15.80
N VAL A 48 -1.95 12.22 15.18
CA VAL A 48 -3.22 12.61 14.55
C VAL A 48 -4.35 12.74 15.58
N SER A 49 -4.34 11.94 16.65
CA SER A 49 -5.50 11.81 17.55
C SER A 49 -5.44 12.68 18.81
N GLY A 50 -4.24 13.09 19.27
CA GLY A 50 -4.09 13.93 20.46
C GLY A 50 -4.48 13.25 21.79
N ASP A 51 -3.98 13.77 22.91
CA ASP A 51 -4.03 13.14 24.25
C ASP A 51 -5.44 12.82 24.77
N ASN A 52 -6.46 13.55 24.31
CA ASN A 52 -7.85 13.35 24.70
C ASN A 52 -8.49 12.09 24.09
N VAL A 53 -7.99 11.64 22.93
CA VAL A 53 -8.43 10.38 22.31
C VAL A 53 -7.75 9.19 22.98
N LEU A 54 -6.56 9.35 23.54
CA LEU A 54 -5.86 8.29 24.29
C LEU A 54 -6.66 7.82 25.52
N ARG A 55 -7.28 8.76 26.26
CA ARG A 55 -8.20 8.41 27.36
C ARG A 55 -9.46 7.72 26.88
N LYS A 56 -9.92 8.04 25.67
CA LYS A 56 -11.09 7.38 25.06
C LYS A 56 -10.72 5.99 24.53
N LEU A 57 -9.55 5.80 23.94
CA LEU A 57 -9.00 4.51 23.53
C LEU A 57 -8.75 3.57 24.71
N HIS A 58 -8.38 4.11 25.88
CA HIS A 58 -8.23 3.29 27.09
C HIS A 58 -9.59 2.82 27.66
N SER A 59 -10.70 3.52 27.34
CA SER A 59 -12.06 3.09 27.68
C SER A 59 -12.75 2.28 26.57
N VAL A 60 -12.21 2.31 25.35
CA VAL A 60 -12.56 1.37 24.28
C VAL A 60 -11.67 0.15 24.49
N GLU A 61 -12.04 -0.60 25.52
CA GLU A 61 -11.63 -1.99 25.70
C GLU A 61 -11.76 -2.70 24.35
N THR A 62 -10.60 -3.04 23.76
CA THR A 62 -10.36 -4.15 22.81
C THR A 62 -11.58 -4.71 22.08
N SER A 63 -12.35 -3.89 21.36
CA SER A 63 -13.24 -4.44 20.35
C SER A 63 -12.33 -4.88 19.22
N GLU A 64 -12.06 -6.18 19.13
CA GLU A 64 -11.25 -6.75 18.06
C GLU A 64 -11.77 -6.19 16.72
N THR A 65 -10.89 -5.51 15.99
CA THR A 65 -11.25 -4.94 14.69
C THR A 65 -11.47 -6.08 13.72
N SER A 66 -12.72 -6.53 13.62
CA SER A 66 -13.15 -7.52 12.63
C SER A 66 -13.13 -6.92 11.22
N LEU A 67 -13.03 -7.78 10.19
CA LEU A 67 -13.06 -7.39 8.77
C LEU A 67 -14.32 -6.61 8.39
N GLU A 68 -15.40 -6.77 9.17
CA GLU A 68 -16.64 -5.99 9.03
C GLU A 68 -16.51 -4.51 9.39
N HIS A 69 -15.35 -4.04 9.84
CA HIS A 69 -15.08 -2.62 10.05
C HIS A 69 -14.43 -1.96 8.82
N ILE A 70 -14.07 -2.75 7.80
CA ILE A 70 -13.41 -2.27 6.58
C ILE A 70 -14.46 -1.98 5.49
N VAL A 71 -14.27 -0.89 4.75
CA VAL A 71 -15.09 -0.51 3.59
C VAL A 71 -14.16 -0.04 2.47
N PHE A 72 -14.36 -0.58 1.27
CA PHE A 72 -13.52 -0.28 0.11
C PHE A 72 -14.11 0.87 -0.73
N GLY A 73 -13.31 1.91 -0.92
CA GLY A 73 -13.61 3.01 -1.83
C GLY A 73 -12.88 2.87 -3.16
N ILE A 74 -13.57 2.46 -4.23
CA ILE A 74 -12.93 2.22 -5.53
C ILE A 74 -13.30 3.34 -6.51
N ALA A 75 -12.32 4.08 -7.02
CA ALA A 75 -12.54 5.07 -8.08
C ALA A 75 -12.07 4.55 -9.44
N ALA A 76 -12.90 4.68 -10.48
CA ALA A 76 -12.55 4.29 -11.84
C ALA A 76 -13.18 5.22 -12.88
N SER A 77 -12.68 5.18 -14.12
CA SER A 77 -13.35 5.84 -15.25
C SER A 77 -14.29 4.85 -15.94
N ALA A 78 -15.50 5.31 -16.24
CA ALA A 78 -16.52 4.65 -17.03
C ALA A 78 -15.97 4.15 -18.38
N GLN A 79 -15.04 4.87 -19.01
CA GLN A 79 -14.45 4.44 -20.29
C GLN A 79 -13.68 3.12 -20.18
N LYS A 80 -12.98 2.91 -19.06
CA LYS A 80 -12.17 1.70 -18.80
C LYS A 80 -12.92 0.68 -17.94
N TRP A 81 -14.14 0.99 -17.51
CA TRP A 81 -14.91 0.19 -16.58
C TRP A 81 -15.10 -1.25 -17.08
N LYS A 82 -15.51 -1.42 -18.34
CA LYS A 82 -15.71 -2.75 -18.94
C LYS A 82 -14.48 -3.66 -18.85
N GLN A 83 -13.27 -3.10 -18.96
CA GLN A 83 -12.02 -3.85 -18.89
C GLN A 83 -11.58 -4.11 -17.44
N ARG A 84 -11.93 -3.21 -16.51
CA ARG A 84 -11.48 -3.25 -15.10
C ARG A 84 -12.44 -3.97 -14.17
N LYS A 85 -13.72 -4.05 -14.54
CA LYS A 85 -14.77 -4.76 -13.82
C LYS A 85 -14.36 -6.19 -13.43
N PRO A 86 -13.79 -7.04 -14.34
CA PRO A 86 -13.37 -8.39 -13.97
C PRO A 86 -12.35 -8.44 -12.84
N TYR A 87 -11.53 -7.40 -12.64
CA TYR A 87 -10.57 -7.37 -11.53
C TYR A 87 -11.25 -7.21 -10.17
N ILE A 88 -12.39 -6.53 -10.14
CA ILE A 88 -13.19 -6.37 -8.92
C ILE A 88 -13.90 -7.69 -8.62
N ASP A 89 -14.38 -8.37 -9.66
CA ASP A 89 -15.06 -9.66 -9.54
C ASP A 89 -14.17 -10.76 -8.94
N LEU A 90 -12.84 -10.63 -9.04
CA LEU A 90 -11.90 -11.61 -8.48
C LEU A 90 -11.90 -11.67 -6.95
N TRP A 91 -12.14 -10.54 -6.29
CA TRP A 91 -12.03 -10.45 -4.82
C TRP A 91 -13.34 -10.00 -4.16
N TRP A 92 -14.28 -9.46 -4.93
CA TRP A 92 -15.56 -9.03 -4.40
C TRP A 92 -16.44 -10.23 -4.04
N GLN A 93 -16.87 -10.27 -2.78
CA GLN A 93 -17.74 -11.31 -2.24
C GLN A 93 -19.00 -10.66 -1.65
N PRO A 94 -20.17 -10.81 -2.30
CA PRO A 94 -21.42 -10.29 -1.78
C PRO A 94 -21.69 -10.77 -0.35
N GLY A 95 -22.00 -9.84 0.56
CA GLY A 95 -22.27 -10.13 1.98
C GLY A 95 -21.03 -10.14 2.88
N TRP A 96 -19.82 -10.26 2.33
CA TRP A 96 -18.57 -10.23 3.10
C TRP A 96 -17.80 -8.93 2.86
N THR A 97 -17.57 -8.59 1.59
CA THR A 97 -16.90 -7.34 1.22
C THR A 97 -17.92 -6.22 1.09
N ARG A 98 -17.59 -5.05 1.64
CA ARG A 98 -18.43 -3.85 1.59
C ARG A 98 -17.66 -2.71 0.97
N GLY A 99 -18.34 -1.87 0.21
CA GLY A 99 -17.70 -0.83 -0.57
C GLY A 99 -18.59 -0.30 -1.67
N PHE A 100 -18.06 0.68 -2.40
CA PHE A 100 -18.72 1.31 -3.53
C PHE A 100 -17.70 1.59 -4.62
N VAL A 101 -18.19 1.64 -5.86
CA VAL A 101 -17.40 2.06 -7.02
C VAL A 101 -17.88 3.43 -7.48
N TRP A 102 -17.00 4.41 -7.49
CA TRP A 102 -17.27 5.73 -8.06
C TRP A 102 -16.77 5.81 -9.51
N LEU A 103 -17.67 6.20 -10.40
CA LEU A 103 -17.40 6.42 -11.82
C LEU A 103 -17.64 7.88 -12.20
N ASP A 104 -16.87 8.36 -13.18
CA ASP A 104 -17.03 9.70 -13.78
C ASP A 104 -18.32 9.86 -14.59
N ARG A 105 -18.88 8.77 -15.13
CA ARG A 105 -20.11 8.76 -15.93
C ARG A 105 -20.94 7.50 -15.69
N PRO A 106 -22.27 7.54 -15.91
CA PRO A 106 -23.11 6.35 -15.82
C PRO A 106 -22.71 5.29 -16.85
N VAL A 107 -22.72 4.03 -16.40
CA VAL A 107 -22.48 2.84 -17.22
C VAL A 107 -23.71 1.95 -17.15
N ASN A 108 -24.05 1.29 -18.26
CA ASN A 108 -25.17 0.36 -18.28
C ASN A 108 -24.72 -1.02 -17.78
N GLU A 109 -24.95 -1.28 -16.50
CA GLU A 109 -24.57 -2.52 -15.81
C GLU A 109 -25.81 -3.13 -15.15
N THR A 110 -26.65 -3.75 -15.97
CA THR A 110 -27.82 -4.49 -15.48
C THR A 110 -27.36 -5.83 -14.87
N GLY A 111 -27.72 -6.07 -13.61
CA GLY A 111 -27.43 -7.34 -12.94
C GLY A 111 -25.97 -7.59 -12.57
N PHE A 112 -25.16 -6.54 -12.41
CA PHE A 112 -23.78 -6.68 -11.92
C PHE A 112 -23.77 -7.16 -10.45
N PRO A 113 -23.18 -8.33 -10.13
CA PRO A 113 -23.12 -8.85 -8.76
C PRO A 113 -22.07 -8.15 -7.87
N GLY A 114 -21.33 -7.18 -8.43
CA GLY A 114 -20.25 -6.49 -7.73
C GLY A 114 -20.71 -5.33 -6.83
N PRO A 115 -19.77 -4.45 -6.44
CA PRO A 115 -20.09 -3.33 -5.57
C PRO A 115 -21.10 -2.37 -6.21
N PRO A 116 -21.96 -1.72 -5.40
CA PRO A 116 -22.86 -0.69 -5.91
C PRO A 116 -22.08 0.46 -6.56
N ILE A 117 -22.56 0.89 -7.73
CA ILE A 117 -21.94 1.96 -8.52
C ILE A 117 -22.54 3.32 -8.11
N ARG A 118 -21.66 4.30 -7.93
CA ARG A 118 -21.94 5.72 -7.65
C ARG A 118 -21.31 6.58 -8.74
N ILE A 119 -21.91 7.74 -9.01
CA ILE A 119 -21.37 8.70 -9.98
C ILE A 119 -20.70 9.83 -9.22
N SER A 120 -19.43 10.11 -9.54
CA SER A 120 -18.72 11.26 -8.99
C SER A 120 -19.20 12.54 -9.67
N GLU A 121 -19.33 13.60 -8.89
CA GLU A 121 -19.65 14.92 -9.42
C GLU A 121 -18.49 15.50 -10.27
N ASN A 122 -18.82 16.48 -11.10
CA ASN A 122 -17.86 17.18 -11.93
C ASN A 122 -16.83 17.94 -11.07
N THR A 123 -15.54 17.66 -11.28
CA THR A 123 -14.43 18.28 -10.56
C THR A 123 -13.92 19.58 -11.18
N SER A 124 -14.54 20.10 -12.24
CA SER A 124 -14.12 21.33 -12.94
C SER A 124 -14.13 22.60 -12.07
N HIS A 125 -14.86 22.61 -10.96
CA HIS A 125 -14.85 23.71 -10.00
C HIS A 125 -13.55 23.75 -9.17
N PHE A 126 -12.82 22.63 -9.07
CA PHE A 126 -11.54 22.62 -8.37
C PHE A 126 -10.47 23.27 -9.26
N ASN A 127 -9.76 24.25 -8.70
CA ASN A 127 -8.72 24.99 -9.41
C ASN A 127 -7.45 24.13 -9.52
N TYR A 128 -7.39 23.25 -10.52
CA TYR A 128 -6.23 22.41 -10.80
C TYR A 128 -5.16 23.22 -11.56
N THR A 129 -4.06 23.54 -10.90
CA THR A 129 -2.86 24.08 -11.55
C THR A 129 -1.92 22.94 -11.90
N HIS A 130 -2.12 22.33 -13.07
CA HIS A 130 -1.17 21.39 -13.66
C HIS A 130 -0.71 21.95 -15.02
N PRO A 131 0.51 22.53 -15.11
CA PRO A 131 1.07 22.99 -16.38
C PRO A 131 1.40 21.82 -17.31
#